data_AF-A0A353DYV7-F1
#
_entry.id   AF-A0A353DYV7-F1
#
_cell.length_a   1.000
_cell.length_b   1.000
_cell.length_c   1.000
_cell.angle_alpha   90.00
_cell.angle_beta   90.00
_cell.angle_gamma   90.00
#
_symmetry.space_group_name_H-M   'P 1'
#
loop_
_entity.id
_entity.type
_entity.pdbx_description
1 polymer ?
#
loop_
_entity_poly.entity_id
_entity_poly.type
_entity_poly.pdbx_seq_one_letter_code
_entity_poly.pdbx_strand_id
1 'polypeptide(L)'
;MGRKATDPIGKELFMIVLRNGIAFFDSSKRVQYPQNLVELSFKCSYKVSEVSRELGISSRQLERMFHAALGLTPKAWMREQRMVRARQLIREGCSLKSIALLLGFKRYSHFNTEIQAYYGMSPTRLVSSEKSLCFDSERQFA
;
A
#
# COMPACT_ATOMS: atom_id res chain seq x y z
N MET A 1 20.12 -16.20 -39.10
CA MET A 1 18.76 -15.84 -38.63
C MET A 1 18.90 -15.17 -37.27
N GLY A 2 18.99 -13.85 -37.28
CA GLY A 2 19.51 -13.06 -36.16
C GLY A 2 18.51 -12.92 -35.01
N ARG A 3 18.95 -13.29 -33.80
CA ARG A 3 18.35 -12.74 -32.57
C ARG A 3 18.98 -11.36 -32.35
N LYS A 4 18.36 -10.32 -32.88
CA LYS A 4 18.43 -8.94 -32.37
C LYS A 4 17.03 -8.67 -31.79
N ALA A 5 16.82 -8.13 -30.61
CA ALA A 5 17.66 -7.26 -29.81
C ALA A 5 17.59 -7.65 -28.33
N THR A 6 18.72 -7.54 -27.65
CA THR A 6 18.75 -7.17 -26.24
C THR A 6 18.02 -5.83 -26.12
N ASP A 7 16.81 -5.85 -25.57
CA ASP A 7 16.05 -4.63 -25.30
C ASP A 7 16.89 -3.66 -24.47
N PRO A 8 16.90 -2.36 -24.81
CA PRO A 8 17.78 -1.39 -24.20
C PRO A 8 17.38 -1.16 -22.76
N ILE A 9 18.30 -1.47 -21.85
CA ILE A 9 18.25 -1.25 -20.39
C ILE A 9 18.10 0.25 -19.99
N GLY A 10 17.80 1.18 -20.90
CA GLY A 10 18.14 2.59 -20.72
C GLY A 10 17.06 3.67 -20.71
N LYS A 11 15.77 3.46 -21.06
CA LYS A 11 14.87 4.62 -21.31
C LYS A 11 13.41 4.58 -20.84
N GLU A 12 12.91 3.51 -20.20
CA GLU A 12 11.51 3.44 -19.72
C GLU A 12 11.37 3.22 -18.20
N LEU A 13 12.46 3.34 -17.43
CA LEU A 13 12.63 2.60 -16.17
C LEU A 13 12.01 3.24 -14.90
N PHE A 14 11.34 4.39 -14.97
CA PHE A 14 10.69 5.00 -13.79
C PHE A 14 9.23 5.31 -14.04
N MET A 15 8.45 4.30 -14.39
CA MET A 15 6.99 4.41 -14.45
C MET A 15 6.37 4.57 -13.05
N ILE A 16 7.07 4.21 -11.96
CA ILE A 16 6.63 4.60 -10.62
C ILE A 16 7.28 5.93 -10.25
N VAL A 17 6.46 6.95 -10.03
CA VAL A 17 6.88 8.29 -9.63
C VAL A 17 6.27 8.66 -8.28
N LEU A 18 7.04 9.35 -7.44
CA LEU A 18 6.54 9.90 -6.19
C LEU A 18 6.10 11.35 -6.42
N ARG A 19 4.84 11.68 -6.13
CA ARG A 19 4.31 13.06 -6.14
C ARG A 19 3.67 13.35 -4.79
N ASN A 20 4.16 14.37 -4.08
CA ASN A 20 3.69 14.73 -2.73
C ASN A 20 3.66 13.55 -1.75
N GLY A 21 4.67 12.67 -1.81
CA GLY A 21 4.76 11.47 -0.96
C GLY A 21 3.85 10.30 -1.38
N ILE A 22 3.06 10.45 -2.46
CA ILE A 22 2.19 9.40 -2.98
C ILE A 22 2.85 8.75 -4.20
N ALA A 23 2.83 7.42 -4.25
CA ALA A 23 3.35 6.67 -5.39
C ALA A 23 2.31 6.56 -6.51
N PHE A 24 2.71 6.89 -7.73
CA PHE A 24 1.89 6.82 -8.93
C PHE A 24 2.53 5.92 -9.97
N PHE A 25 1.71 5.16 -10.69
CA PHE A 25 2.13 4.44 -11.89
C PHE A 25 1.75 5.25 -13.14
N ASP A 26 2.75 5.67 -13.89
CA ASP A 26 2.66 6.45 -15.11
C ASP A 26 3.27 5.64 -16.26
N SER A 27 2.40 5.03 -17.07
CA SER A 27 2.81 4.38 -18.31
C SER A 27 2.50 5.35 -19.44
N SER A 28 3.54 5.97 -20.01
CA SER A 28 3.44 7.02 -21.03
C SER A 28 2.78 6.58 -22.35
N LYS A 29 2.32 5.33 -22.47
CA LYS A 29 1.72 4.78 -23.70
C LYS A 29 0.42 3.98 -23.53
N ARG A 30 -0.10 3.76 -22.32
CA ARG A 30 -1.26 2.85 -22.11
C ARG A 30 -2.31 3.28 -21.07
N VAL A 31 -2.07 4.30 -20.25
CA VAL A 31 -3.04 4.72 -19.23
C VAL A 31 -3.39 6.18 -19.41
N GLN A 32 -4.69 6.49 -19.46
CA GLN A 32 -5.21 7.84 -19.71
C GLN A 32 -4.81 8.84 -18.59
N TYR A 33 -4.51 8.34 -17.38
CA TYR A 33 -4.05 9.12 -16.23
C TYR A 33 -3.10 8.30 -15.32
N PRO A 34 -2.11 8.91 -14.66
CA PRO A 34 -1.27 8.23 -13.67
C PRO A 34 -2.12 7.58 -12.57
N GLN A 35 -1.90 6.29 -12.30
CA GLN A 35 -2.65 5.54 -11.30
C GLN A 35 -2.07 5.77 -9.91
N ASN A 36 -2.87 6.24 -8.95
CA ASN A 36 -2.48 6.31 -7.55
C ASN A 36 -2.34 4.88 -6.98
N LEU A 37 -1.11 4.47 -6.66
CA LEU A 37 -0.85 3.10 -6.20
C LEU A 37 -1.42 2.81 -4.82
N VAL A 38 -1.63 3.84 -3.98
CA VAL A 38 -2.21 3.67 -2.64
C VAL A 38 -3.69 3.31 -2.77
N GLU A 39 -4.42 4.11 -3.54
CA GLU A 39 -5.84 3.88 -3.85
C GLU A 39 -6.04 2.56 -4.59
N LEU A 40 -5.21 2.29 -5.59
CA LEU A 40 -5.27 1.05 -6.35
C LEU A 40 -5.02 -0.16 -5.45
N SER A 41 -4.04 -0.08 -4.55
CA SER A 41 -3.77 -1.17 -3.60
C SER A 41 -4.97 -1.42 -2.68
N PHE A 42 -5.64 -0.37 -2.22
CA PHE A 42 -6.86 -0.49 -1.43
C PHE A 42 -7.98 -1.16 -2.24
N LYS A 43 -8.27 -0.69 -3.46
CA LYS A 43 -9.25 -1.28 -4.39
C LYS A 43 -8.98 -2.78 -4.62
N CYS A 44 -7.71 -3.13 -4.75
CA CYS A 44 -7.25 -4.49 -5.01
C CYS A 44 -7.02 -5.31 -3.73
N SER A 45 -7.51 -4.87 -2.57
CA SER A 45 -7.36 -5.58 -1.28
C SER A 45 -5.91 -5.94 -0.93
N TYR A 46 -4.96 -5.10 -1.33
CA TYR A 46 -3.52 -5.23 -1.11
C TYR A 46 -2.91 -6.52 -1.68
N LYS A 47 -3.48 -7.05 -2.77
CA LYS A 47 -2.96 -8.21 -3.49
C LYS A 47 -2.14 -7.76 -4.70
N VAL A 48 -0.86 -8.14 -4.73
CA VAL A 48 0.06 -7.84 -5.83
C VAL A 48 -0.47 -8.33 -7.18
N SER A 49 -1.07 -9.53 -7.22
CA SER A 49 -1.64 -10.10 -8.45
C SER A 49 -2.78 -9.25 -9.02
N GLU A 50 -3.67 -8.75 -8.16
CA GLU A 50 -4.81 -7.92 -8.55
C GLU A 50 -4.34 -6.55 -9.06
N VAL A 51 -3.36 -5.93 -8.37
CA VAL A 51 -2.77 -4.66 -8.81
C VAL A 51 -2.06 -4.82 -10.15
N SER A 52 -1.26 -5.87 -10.33
CA SER A 52 -0.57 -6.13 -11.61
C SER A 52 -1.57 -6.33 -12.76
N ARG A 53 -2.68 -7.02 -12.48
CA ARG A 53 -3.76 -7.23 -13.46
C ARG A 53 -4.45 -5.91 -13.83
N GLU A 54 -4.77 -5.06 -12.86
CA GLU A 54 -5.38 -3.75 -13.12
C GLU A 54 -4.45 -2.84 -13.94
N LEU A 55 -3.15 -2.89 -13.66
CA LEU A 55 -2.14 -2.12 -14.39
C LEU A 55 -1.81 -2.70 -15.78
N GLY A 56 -2.34 -3.87 -16.12
CA GLY A 56 -2.07 -4.54 -17.40
C GLY A 56 -0.61 -5.01 -17.56
N ILE A 57 0.06 -5.33 -16.46
CA ILE A 57 1.46 -5.80 -16.44
C ILE A 57 1.59 -7.11 -15.64
N SER A 58 2.69 -7.82 -15.84
CA SER A 58 2.99 -8.99 -15.02
C SER A 58 3.46 -8.61 -13.60
N SER A 59 3.26 -9.50 -12.63
CA SER A 59 3.80 -9.33 -11.27
C SER A 59 5.31 -9.10 -11.25
N ARG A 60 6.06 -9.76 -12.15
CA ARG A 60 7.52 -9.59 -12.26
C ARG A 60 7.89 -8.19 -12.74
N GLN A 61 7.12 -7.61 -13.67
CA GLN A 61 7.33 -6.21 -14.08
C GLN A 61 7.05 -5.27 -12.91
N LEU A 62 5.93 -5.47 -12.21
CA LEU A 62 5.58 -4.68 -11.04
C LEU A 62 6.67 -4.75 -9.96
N GLU A 63 7.21 -5.94 -9.66
CA GLU A 63 8.32 -6.12 -8.72
C GLU A 63 9.58 -5.36 -9.14
N ARG A 64 10.01 -5.50 -10.39
CA ARG A 64 11.18 -4.79 -10.92
C ARG A 64 11.02 -3.28 -10.79
N MET A 65 9.82 -2.77 -11.08
CA MET A 65 9.52 -1.34 -11.01
C MET A 65 9.53 -0.81 -9.58
N PHE A 66 8.94 -1.56 -8.64
CA PHE A 66 8.97 -1.22 -7.22
C PHE A 66 10.40 -1.22 -6.67
N HIS A 67 11.20 -2.21 -7.03
CA HIS A 67 12.62 -2.24 -6.64
C HIS A 67 13.40 -1.07 -7.22
N ALA A 68 13.20 -0.75 -8.49
CA ALA A 68 13.90 0.36 -9.14
C ALA A 68 13.50 1.73 -8.56
N ALA A 69 12.22 1.94 -8.26
CA ALA A 69 11.71 3.24 -7.82
C ALA A 69 11.75 3.46 -6.30
N LEU A 70 11.49 2.42 -5.50
CA LEU A 70 11.30 2.52 -4.04
C LEU A 70 12.29 1.66 -3.24
N GLY A 71 13.10 0.84 -3.90
CA GLY A 71 14.07 -0.05 -3.22
C GLY A 71 13.45 -1.23 -2.47
N LEU A 72 12.15 -1.50 -2.64
CA LEU A 72 11.40 -2.49 -1.87
C LEU A 72 10.45 -3.28 -2.78
N THR A 73 9.91 -4.41 -2.29
CA THR A 73 8.95 -5.23 -3.06
C THR A 73 7.54 -4.61 -3.01
N PRO A 74 6.69 -4.82 -4.04
CA PRO A 74 5.29 -4.40 -4.01
C PRO A 74 4.53 -4.96 -2.81
N LYS A 75 4.83 -6.21 -2.42
CA LYS A 75 4.21 -6.86 -1.26
C LYS A 75 4.57 -6.16 0.05
N ALA A 76 5.84 -5.82 0.25
CA ALA A 76 6.28 -5.10 1.44
C ALA A 76 5.65 -3.71 1.51
N TRP A 77 5.62 -2.99 0.39
CA TRP A 77 4.97 -1.70 0.31
C TRP A 77 3.48 -1.76 0.63
N MET A 78 2.74 -2.66 -0.03
CA MET A 78 1.30 -2.80 0.18
C MET A 78 0.97 -3.21 1.61
N ARG A 79 1.84 -4.02 2.25
CA ARG A 79 1.71 -4.36 3.67
C ARG A 79 1.79 -3.10 4.53
N GLU A 80 2.78 -2.25 4.31
CA GLU A 80 2.92 -0.97 5.01
C GLU A 80 1.72 -0.05 4.79
N GLN A 81 1.32 0.17 3.53
CA GLN A 81 0.15 1.00 3.21
C GLN A 81 -1.13 0.47 3.87
N ARG A 82 -1.29 -0.85 3.93
CA ARG A 82 -2.42 -1.51 4.62
C ARG A 82 -2.41 -1.22 6.11
N MET A 83 -1.25 -1.23 6.76
CA MET A 83 -1.12 -0.93 8.18
C MET A 83 -1.36 0.54 8.48
N VAL A 84 -0.86 1.44 7.63
CA VAL A 84 -1.14 2.89 7.73
C VAL A 84 -2.64 3.14 7.63
N ARG A 85 -3.32 2.54 6.63
CA ARG A 85 -4.78 2.67 6.48
C ARG A 85 -5.54 2.06 7.66
N ALA A 86 -5.07 0.94 8.22
CA ALA A 86 -5.67 0.35 9.42
C ALA A 86 -5.65 1.31 10.60
N ARG A 87 -4.50 1.95 10.86
CA ARG A 87 -4.35 2.94 11.93
C ARG A 87 -5.23 4.15 11.71
N GLN A 88 -5.36 4.62 10.47
CA GLN A 88 -6.28 5.71 10.13
C GLN A 88 -7.74 5.36 10.45
N LEU A 89 -8.21 4.19 10.01
CA LEU A 89 -9.58 3.74 10.28
C LEU A 89 -9.84 3.53 11.79
N ILE A 90 -8.82 3.13 12.54
CA ILE A 90 -8.89 3.05 14.01
C ILE A 90 -9.11 4.44 14.61
N ARG A 91 -8.39 5.47 14.15
CA ARG A 91 -8.59 6.87 14.58
C ARG A 91 -9.98 7.39 14.23
N GLU A 92 -10.50 6.99 13.09
CA GLU A 92 -11.88 7.28 12.64
C GLU A 92 -12.95 6.52 13.46
N GLY A 93 -12.56 5.69 14.44
CA GLY A 93 -13.47 5.00 15.35
C GLY A 93 -14.14 3.76 14.75
N CYS A 94 -13.67 3.28 13.60
CA CYS A 94 -14.24 2.10 12.96
C CYS A 94 -14.03 0.82 13.81
N SER A 95 -14.96 -0.12 13.74
CA SER A 95 -14.81 -1.40 14.46
C SER A 95 -13.65 -2.23 13.90
N LEU A 96 -12.87 -2.87 14.77
CA LEU A 96 -11.71 -3.69 14.36
C LEU A 96 -12.10 -4.84 13.41
N LYS A 97 -13.29 -5.42 13.58
CA LYS A 97 -13.82 -6.44 12.67
C LYS A 97 -14.12 -5.87 11.28
N SER A 98 -14.74 -4.69 11.22
CA SER A 98 -15.03 -3.99 9.96
C SER A 98 -13.75 -3.60 9.24
N ILE A 99 -12.74 -3.10 9.98
CA ILE A 99 -11.43 -2.73 9.44
C ILE A 99 -10.74 -3.95 8.82
N ALA A 100 -10.72 -5.08 9.53
CA ALA A 100 -10.12 -6.31 9.01
C ALA A 100 -10.76 -6.71 7.66
N LEU A 101 -12.09 -6.70 7.59
CA LEU A 101 -12.82 -7.03 6.37
C LEU A 101 -12.52 -6.02 5.24
N LEU A 102 -12.63 -4.72 5.53
CA LEU A 102 -12.43 -3.63 4.57
C LEU A 102 -11.03 -3.66 3.96
N LEU A 103 -10.01 -3.97 4.77
CA LEU A 103 -8.64 -4.08 4.29
C LEU A 103 -8.35 -5.42 3.61
N GLY A 104 -9.34 -6.31 3.44
CA GLY A 104 -9.21 -7.56 2.70
C GLY A 104 -8.65 -8.73 3.51
N PHE A 105 -8.73 -8.70 4.85
CA PHE A 105 -8.35 -9.84 5.67
C PHE A 105 -9.47 -10.88 5.68
N LYS A 106 -9.15 -12.12 5.30
CA LYS A 106 -10.12 -13.23 5.33
C LYS A 106 -10.56 -13.60 6.75
N ARG A 107 -9.69 -13.39 7.74
CA ARG A 107 -9.90 -13.78 9.14
C ARG A 107 -9.32 -12.71 10.06
N TYR A 108 -10.03 -12.44 11.15
CA TYR A 108 -9.62 -11.45 12.15
C TYR A 108 -8.30 -11.82 12.83
N SER A 109 -8.02 -13.11 13.06
CA SER A 109 -6.76 -13.57 13.66
C SER A 109 -5.53 -13.12 12.85
N HIS A 110 -5.61 -13.19 11.52
CA HIS A 110 -4.52 -12.73 10.65
C HIS A 110 -4.34 -11.22 10.73
N PHE A 111 -5.43 -10.44 10.77
CA PHE A 111 -5.36 -9.00 11.00
C PHE A 111 -4.69 -8.66 12.34
N ASN A 112 -5.06 -9.38 13.41
CA ASN A 112 -4.48 -9.17 14.73
C ASN A 112 -2.96 -9.42 14.73
N THR A 113 -2.52 -10.57 14.20
CA THR A 113 -1.10 -10.91 14.10
C THR A 113 -0.32 -9.89 13.27
N GLU A 114 -0.88 -9.43 12.15
CA GLU A 114 -0.23 -8.44 11.29
C GLU A 114 -0.07 -7.08 11.97
N ILE A 115 -1.12 -6.59 12.66
CA ILE A 115 -1.05 -5.35 13.44
C ILE A 115 -0.01 -5.46 14.56
N GLN A 116 0.00 -6.58 15.28
CA GLN A 116 0.97 -6.80 16.34
C GLN A 116 2.40 -6.88 15.81
N ALA A 117 2.62 -7.54 14.68
CA ALA A 117 3.93 -7.62 14.05
C ALA A 117 4.43 -6.26 13.55
N TYR A 118 3.53 -5.40 13.06
CA TYR A 118 3.90 -4.10 12.48
C TYR A 118 4.04 -2.99 13.53
N TYR A 119 3.11 -2.90 14.49
CA TYR A 119 3.08 -1.82 15.50
C TYR A 119 3.64 -2.25 16.86
N GLY A 120 4.02 -3.51 17.05
CA GLY A 120 4.51 -4.03 18.34
C GLY A 120 3.43 -4.16 19.41
N MET A 121 2.15 -3.98 19.07
CA MET A 121 1.03 -4.01 20.02
C MET A 121 -0.25 -4.55 19.38
N SER A 122 -1.14 -5.12 20.20
CA SER A 122 -2.41 -5.65 19.71
C SER A 122 -3.33 -4.53 19.17
N PRO A 123 -4.28 -4.84 18.27
CA PRO A 123 -5.25 -3.87 17.76
C PRO A 123 -6.01 -3.13 18.86
N THR A 124 -6.41 -3.83 19.92
CA THR A 124 -7.11 -3.21 21.06
C THR A 124 -6.23 -2.19 21.78
N ARG A 125 -4.95 -2.50 22.00
CA ARG A 125 -4.00 -1.58 22.61
C ARG A 125 -3.72 -0.37 21.72
N LEU A 126 -3.64 -0.60 20.40
CA LEU A 126 -3.49 0.46 19.41
C LEU A 126 -4.70 1.42 19.42
N VAL A 127 -5.94 0.90 19.54
CA VAL A 127 -7.13 1.76 19.71
C VAL A 127 -7.01 2.64 20.95
N SER A 128 -6.61 2.06 22.09
CA SER A 128 -6.42 2.83 23.31
C SER A 128 -5.34 3.90 23.16
N SER A 129 -4.20 3.58 22.54
CA SER A 129 -3.11 4.55 22.36
C SER A 129 -3.50 5.71 21.44
N GLU A 130 -4.23 5.44 20.35
CA GLU A 130 -4.69 6.50 19.43
C GLU A 130 -5.73 7.42 20.09
N LYS A 131 -6.59 6.89 20.97
CA LYS A 131 -7.54 7.71 21.73
C LYS A 131 -6.85 8.63 22.73
N SER A 132 -5.81 8.14 23.41
CA SER A 132 -5.02 8.98 24.34
C SER A 132 -4.35 10.14 23.61
N LEU A 133 -3.79 9.91 22.42
CA LEU A 133 -3.15 10.96 21.62
C LEU A 133 -4.14 12.04 21.13
N CYS A 134 -5.38 11.68 20.82
CA CYS A 134 -6.40 12.63 20.40
C CYS A 134 -6.86 13.54 21.55
N PHE A 135 -6.94 12.99 22.78
CA PHE A 135 -7.37 13.72 23.96
C PHE A 135 -6.34 14.77 24.43
N ASP A 136 -5.05 14.52 24.21
CA ASP A 136 -3.99 15.46 24.59
C ASP A 136 -3.95 16.72 23.70
N SER A 137 -4.33 16.61 22.43
CA SER A 137 -4.39 17.76 21.49
C SER A 137 -5.53 18.75 21.77
N GLU A 138 -6.61 18.33 22.44
CA GLU A 138 -7.74 19.20 22.78
C GLU A 138 -7.49 19.99 24.08
N ARG A 139 -6.51 19.60 24.90
CA ARG A 139 -6.15 20.28 26.16
C ARG A 139 -5.18 21.45 26.01
N GLN A 140 -4.56 21.65 24.85
CA GLN A 140 -3.65 22.78 24.63
C GLN A 140 -4.36 24.07 24.17
N PHE A 141 -5.70 24.04 24.01
CA PHE A 141 -6.50 25.18 23.57
C PHE A 141 -7.67 25.52 24.50
N ALA A 142 -7.68 24.99 25.73
CA ALA A 142 -8.62 25.34 26.80
C ALA A 142 -7.85 25.90 27.99
#